data_AF-A0A7V4LCJ8-F1
#
_entry.id   AF-A0A7V4LCJ8-F1
#
_cell.length_a   1.000
_cell.length_b   1.000
_cell.length_c   1.000
_cell.angle_alpha   90.00
_cell.angle_beta   90.00
_cell.angle_gamma   90.00
#
_symmetry.space_group_name_H-M   'P 1'
#
loop_
_entity.id
_entity.type
_entity.pdbx_description
1 polymer ?
#
loop_
_entity_poly.entity_id
_entity_poly.type
_entity_poly.pdbx_seq_one_letter_code
_entity_poly.pdbx_strand_id
1 'polypeptide(L)'
;MLEMNGRGSSRCALAAAGGAALLLFGSAGCATKKHVRQVIAPVETRVSELEARNRSLQGSVTELEASVARTDERAMEADSKAARAGEEAARASQAAASAGQAAANAGQAAANAQQMAGRNQARLDGVESALANLDHYTLAAEERILFGFDRWQLSGEAKARIGRIAADLQGKSGYVFEIQGFTDHTGASAYNLELSRKRAQAVVR
;
A
#
# COMPACT_ATOMS: atom_id res chain seq x y z
N MET A 1 -19.69 41.96 31.21
CA MET A 1 -21.10 41.50 31.28
C MET A 1 -21.04 40.08 31.84
N LEU A 2 -21.31 39.75 33.10
CA LEU A 2 -22.00 40.36 34.25
C LEU A 2 -21.04 40.41 35.48
N GLU A 3 -20.95 41.53 36.21
CA GLU A 3 -21.64 41.82 37.50
C GLU A 3 -21.42 40.75 38.60
N MET A 4 -20.57 40.97 39.61
CA MET A 4 -20.65 41.87 40.80
C MET A 4 -20.95 41.08 42.09
N ASN A 5 -20.41 41.63 43.19
CA ASN A 5 -20.64 41.41 44.63
C ASN A 5 -19.72 40.41 45.36
N GLY A 6 -18.95 40.79 46.39
CA GLY A 6 -18.89 42.04 47.15
C GLY A 6 -19.14 41.82 48.65
N ARG A 7 -18.17 42.26 49.48
CA ARG A 7 -18.17 42.41 50.96
C ARG A 7 -18.05 41.09 51.76
N GLY A 8 -17.31 41.06 52.87
CA GLY A 8 -16.66 42.15 53.59
C GLY A 8 -15.81 41.62 54.75
N SER A 9 -14.75 42.36 54.98
CA SER A 9 -13.86 42.39 56.14
C SER A 9 -14.58 42.38 57.50
N SER A 10 -13.95 41.80 58.53
CA SER A 10 -13.55 42.54 59.75
C SER A 10 -12.73 41.67 60.71
N ARG A 11 -11.59 42.23 61.12
CA ARG A 11 -10.75 41.77 62.24
C ARG A 11 -11.42 42.26 63.53
N CYS A 12 -11.38 41.46 64.60
CA CYS A 12 -11.60 41.98 65.95
C CYS A 12 -10.65 41.27 66.93
N ALA A 13 -10.02 42.09 67.75
CA ALA A 13 -8.91 41.78 68.64
C ALA A 13 -9.39 41.67 70.10
N LEU A 14 -8.44 41.29 70.98
CA LEU A 14 -8.45 41.45 72.45
C LEU A 14 -9.45 40.56 73.21
N ALA A 15 -9.20 40.05 74.42
CA ALA A 15 -8.34 40.54 75.49
C ALA A 15 -7.91 39.40 76.44
N ALA A 16 -6.77 39.61 77.10
CA ALA A 16 -6.38 38.94 78.34
C ALA A 16 -6.85 39.75 79.56
N ALA A 17 -7.29 39.10 80.64
CA ALA A 17 -7.11 39.55 82.03
C ALA A 17 -7.79 38.59 83.05
N GLY A 18 -6.98 38.08 83.99
CA GLY A 18 -7.16 38.30 85.43
C GLY A 18 -8.18 37.47 86.23
N GLY A 19 -7.70 36.85 87.31
CA GLY A 19 -8.53 36.57 88.50
C GLY A 19 -8.12 35.37 89.34
N ALA A 20 -7.31 35.59 90.38
CA ALA A 20 -6.93 34.60 91.40
C ALA A 20 -7.79 34.73 92.67
N ALA A 21 -8.11 33.62 93.35
CA ALA A 21 -8.45 33.46 94.77
C ALA A 21 -9.12 32.07 94.97
N LEU A 22 -8.99 31.30 96.05
CA LEU A 22 -8.28 31.37 97.32
C LEU A 22 -8.25 29.93 97.89
N LEU A 23 -7.39 29.75 98.88
CA LEU A 23 -6.92 28.51 99.49
C LEU A 23 -7.87 27.82 100.49
N LEU A 24 -7.73 26.49 100.52
CA LEU A 24 -7.74 25.56 101.68
C LEU A 24 -9.02 25.45 102.52
N PHE A 25 -9.61 24.24 102.55
CA PHE A 25 -9.69 23.44 103.78
C PHE A 25 -9.89 21.97 103.43
N GLY A 26 -8.95 21.14 103.87
CA GLY A 26 -9.07 19.69 103.83
C GLY A 26 -10.19 19.24 104.76
N SER A 27 -11.32 18.87 104.18
CA SER A 27 -12.08 17.75 104.73
C SER A 27 -11.50 16.50 104.08
N ALA A 28 -10.94 15.64 104.92
CA ALA A 28 -10.56 14.27 104.61
C ALA A 28 -11.77 13.53 104.01
N GLY A 29 -12.01 13.75 102.71
CA GLY A 29 -12.82 12.90 101.89
C GLY A 29 -12.02 11.63 101.73
N CYS A 30 -12.27 10.66 102.60
CA CYS A 30 -12.06 9.27 102.30
C CYS A 30 -12.89 8.93 101.05
N ALA A 31 -12.43 9.35 99.87
CA ALA A 31 -12.71 8.70 98.61
C ALA A 31 -12.06 7.33 98.77
N THR A 32 -12.83 6.46 99.42
CA THR A 32 -12.40 5.16 99.91
C THR A 32 -11.59 4.49 98.81
N LYS A 33 -10.48 3.87 99.18
CA LYS A 33 -9.66 3.00 98.30
C LYS A 33 -10.54 2.11 97.40
N LYS A 34 -11.76 1.80 97.84
CA LYS A 34 -12.82 1.11 97.12
C LYS A 34 -13.43 1.90 95.94
N HIS A 35 -13.83 3.17 96.09
CA HIS A 35 -14.44 3.96 95.00
C HIS A 35 -13.43 4.38 93.93
N VAL A 36 -12.23 4.82 94.34
CA VAL A 36 -11.15 5.15 93.38
C VAL A 36 -10.72 3.90 92.60
N ARG A 37 -10.63 2.71 93.23
CA ARG A 37 -10.42 1.44 92.50
C ARG A 37 -11.59 1.06 91.61
N GLN A 38 -12.83 1.35 92.00
CA GLN A 38 -14.02 1.03 91.22
C GLN A 38 -14.16 1.89 89.95
N VAL A 39 -13.59 3.09 89.95
CA VAL A 39 -13.58 4.00 88.78
C VAL A 39 -12.28 3.89 87.97
N ILE A 40 -11.13 3.63 88.60
CA ILE A 40 -9.84 3.49 87.90
C ILE A 40 -9.66 2.11 87.25
N ALA A 41 -10.13 1.02 87.87
CA ALA A 41 -10.02 -0.33 87.28
C ALA A 41 -10.70 -0.46 85.89
N PRO A 42 -11.92 0.08 85.64
CA PRO A 42 -12.49 0.06 84.30
C PRO A 42 -11.74 0.98 83.33
N VAL A 43 -11.13 2.07 83.80
CA VAL A 43 -10.29 2.96 82.96
C VAL A 43 -8.99 2.27 82.56
N GLU A 44 -8.31 1.60 83.48
CA GLU A 44 -7.10 0.79 83.18
C GLU A 44 -7.43 -0.33 82.17
N THR A 45 -8.60 -0.95 82.31
CA THR A 45 -9.08 -1.96 81.36
C THR A 45 -9.32 -1.36 79.98
N ARG A 46 -9.95 -0.18 79.90
CA ARG A 46 -10.17 0.55 78.64
C ARG A 46 -8.89 1.06 78.01
N VAL A 47 -7.93 1.55 78.80
CA VAL A 47 -6.61 1.99 78.32
C VAL A 47 -5.84 0.80 77.79
N SER A 48 -5.84 -0.34 78.49
CA SER A 48 -5.25 -1.59 77.99
C SER A 48 -5.90 -2.06 76.69
N GLU A 49 -7.23 -1.98 76.60
CA GLU A 49 -7.99 -2.29 75.37
C GLU A 49 -7.64 -1.33 74.22
N LEU A 50 -7.54 -0.03 74.49
CA LEU A 50 -7.15 0.99 73.50
C LEU A 50 -5.70 0.82 73.05
N GLU A 51 -4.78 0.50 73.95
CA GLU A 51 -3.40 0.18 73.61
C GLU A 51 -3.33 -1.09 72.75
N ALA A 52 -4.09 -2.13 73.08
CA ALA A 52 -4.20 -3.32 72.26
C ALA A 52 -4.78 -3.02 70.87
N ARG A 53 -5.82 -2.19 70.78
CA ARG A 53 -6.39 -1.72 69.51
C ARG A 53 -5.41 -0.87 68.71
N ASN A 54 -4.66 0.03 69.35
CA ASN A 54 -3.64 0.84 68.69
C ASN A 54 -2.49 -0.01 68.14
N ARG A 55 -2.03 -1.01 68.90
CA ARG A 55 -1.04 -1.98 68.40
C ARG A 55 -1.57 -2.79 67.21
N SER A 56 -2.84 -3.20 67.26
CA SER A 56 -3.50 -3.91 66.16
C SER A 56 -3.66 -3.03 64.91
N LEU A 57 -4.04 -1.76 65.07
CA LEU A 57 -4.13 -0.79 63.97
C LEU A 57 -2.76 -0.51 63.35
N GLN A 58 -1.73 -0.32 64.18
CA GLN A 58 -0.35 -0.14 63.70
C GLN A 58 0.11 -1.34 62.85
N GLY A 59 -0.17 -2.57 63.29
CA GLY A 59 0.11 -3.78 62.51
C GLY A 59 -0.69 -3.88 61.21
N SER A 60 -1.96 -3.45 61.23
CA SER A 60 -2.81 -3.43 60.04
C SER A 60 -2.34 -2.38 59.01
N VAL A 61 -1.87 -1.23 59.47
CA VAL A 61 -1.28 -0.19 58.61
C VAL A 61 -0.01 -0.70 57.95
N THR A 62 0.88 -1.37 58.69
CA THR A 62 2.12 -1.92 58.11
C THR A 62 1.84 -3.00 57.07
N GLU A 63 0.86 -3.88 57.31
CA GLU A 63 0.46 -4.88 56.31
C GLU A 63 -0.17 -4.22 55.08
N LEU A 64 -1.00 -3.18 55.27
CA LEU A 64 -1.62 -2.47 54.17
C LEU A 64 -0.57 -1.74 53.31
N GLU A 65 0.39 -1.07 53.93
CA GLU A 65 1.53 -0.44 53.25
C GLU A 65 2.32 -1.47 52.43
N ALA A 66 2.61 -2.64 53.00
CA ALA A 66 3.27 -3.73 52.29
C ALA A 66 2.43 -4.27 51.12
N SER A 67 1.10 -4.34 51.28
CA SER A 67 0.18 -4.76 50.22
C SER A 67 0.08 -3.74 49.09
N VAL A 68 0.06 -2.44 49.41
CA VAL A 68 0.07 -1.34 48.43
C VAL A 68 1.37 -1.38 47.63
N ALA A 69 2.53 -1.50 48.28
CA ALA A 69 3.81 -1.60 47.59
C ALA A 69 3.87 -2.78 46.59
N ARG A 70 3.38 -3.97 47.02
CA ARG A 70 3.27 -5.15 46.12
C ARG A 70 2.30 -4.92 44.96
N THR A 71 1.24 -4.16 45.19
CA THR A 71 0.23 -3.86 44.15
C THR A 71 0.76 -2.86 43.15
N ASP A 72 1.47 -1.82 43.60
CA ASP A 72 2.13 -0.84 42.74
C ASP A 72 3.19 -1.50 41.84
N GLU A 73 3.99 -2.42 42.39
CA GLU A 73 4.99 -3.15 41.62
C GLU A 73 4.35 -4.01 40.52
N ARG A 74 3.24 -4.70 40.84
CA ARG A 74 2.46 -5.46 39.86
C ARG A 74 1.79 -4.56 38.83
N ALA A 75 1.33 -3.37 39.21
CA ALA A 75 0.74 -2.41 38.29
C ALA A 75 1.79 -1.90 37.29
N MET A 76 2.98 -1.54 37.76
CA MET A 76 4.09 -1.12 36.90
C MET A 76 4.54 -2.25 35.96
N GLU A 77 4.61 -3.49 36.44
CA GLU A 77 4.92 -4.65 35.59
C GLU A 77 3.84 -4.86 34.51
N ALA A 78 2.56 -4.76 34.90
CA ALA A 78 1.44 -4.88 33.98
C ALA A 78 1.47 -3.78 32.90
N ASP A 79 1.73 -2.53 33.28
CA ASP A 79 1.86 -1.41 32.36
C ASP A 79 3.04 -1.61 31.38
N SER A 80 4.20 -2.05 31.89
CA SER A 80 5.35 -2.35 31.04
C SER A 80 5.06 -3.47 30.05
N LYS A 81 4.37 -4.52 30.49
CA LYS A 81 3.96 -5.64 29.65
C LYS A 81 2.92 -5.21 28.60
N ALA A 82 1.97 -4.36 28.98
CA ALA A 82 0.98 -3.81 28.07
C ALA A 82 1.62 -2.92 26.99
N ALA A 83 2.57 -2.06 27.37
CA ALA A 83 3.33 -1.23 26.44
C ALA A 83 4.09 -2.09 25.41
N ARG A 84 4.82 -3.12 25.87
CA ARG A 84 5.52 -4.06 25.00
C ARG A 84 4.58 -4.82 24.06
N ALA A 85 3.43 -5.27 24.55
CA ALA A 85 2.42 -5.93 23.73
C ALA A 85 1.85 -4.99 22.66
N GLY A 86 1.64 -3.71 23.00
CA GLY A 86 1.20 -2.68 22.06
C GLY A 86 2.24 -2.40 20.97
N GLU A 87 3.51 -2.28 21.33
CA GLU A 87 4.61 -2.11 20.37
C GLU A 87 4.73 -3.32 19.43
N GLU A 88 4.64 -4.53 19.96
CA GLU A 88 4.70 -5.76 19.17
C GLU A 88 3.52 -5.86 18.20
N ALA A 89 2.30 -5.55 18.66
CA ALA A 89 1.12 -5.50 17.81
C ALA A 89 1.24 -4.44 16.69
N ALA A 90 1.82 -3.28 16.99
CA ALA A 90 2.09 -2.25 16.01
C ALA A 90 3.12 -2.71 14.96
N ARG A 91 4.20 -3.37 15.38
CA ARG A 91 5.20 -3.96 14.47
C ARG A 91 4.61 -5.05 13.60
N ALA A 92 3.81 -5.94 14.16
CA ALA A 92 3.11 -6.99 13.41
C ALA A 92 2.16 -6.38 12.37
N SER A 93 1.43 -5.32 12.73
CA SER A 93 0.53 -4.61 11.80
C SER A 93 1.30 -3.95 10.66
N GLN A 94 2.45 -3.34 10.94
CA GLN A 94 3.32 -2.74 9.91
C GLN A 94 3.92 -3.81 8.99
N ALA A 95 4.36 -4.95 9.54
CA ALA A 95 4.88 -6.07 8.76
C ALA A 95 3.80 -6.69 7.87
N ALA A 96 2.57 -6.81 8.35
CA ALA A 96 1.44 -7.27 7.54
C ALA A 96 1.11 -6.28 6.40
N ALA A 97 1.14 -4.97 6.68
CA ALA A 97 0.92 -3.95 5.67
C ALA A 97 2.00 -3.95 4.58
N SER A 98 3.28 -4.09 4.96
CA SER A 98 4.38 -4.16 4.00
C SER A 98 4.34 -5.45 3.16
N ALA A 99 3.97 -6.59 3.76
CA ALA A 99 3.73 -7.83 3.04
C ALA A 99 2.55 -7.70 2.05
N GLY A 100 1.46 -7.02 2.45
CA GLY A 100 0.34 -6.71 1.57
C GLY A 100 0.76 -5.88 0.36
N GLN A 101 1.58 -4.84 0.57
CA GLN A 101 2.12 -4.03 -0.52
C GLN A 101 3.03 -4.84 -1.45
N ALA A 102 3.89 -5.69 -0.91
CA ALA A 102 4.77 -6.54 -1.70
C ALA A 102 3.97 -7.53 -2.57
N ALA A 103 2.91 -8.12 -2.02
CA ALA A 103 2.01 -9.01 -2.74
C ALA A 103 1.26 -8.27 -3.86
N ALA A 104 0.77 -7.05 -3.60
CA ALA A 104 0.11 -6.22 -4.62
C ALA A 104 1.06 -5.87 -5.77
N ASN A 105 2.30 -5.49 -5.45
CA ASN A 105 3.33 -5.20 -6.45
C ASN A 105 3.67 -6.44 -7.30
N ALA A 106 3.79 -7.61 -6.67
CA ALA A 106 4.02 -8.88 -7.36
C ALA A 106 2.84 -9.25 -8.27
N GLY A 107 1.60 -9.04 -7.81
CA GLY A 107 0.39 -9.23 -8.60
C GLY A 107 0.35 -8.35 -9.86
N GLN A 108 0.70 -7.07 -9.72
CA GLN A 108 0.79 -6.15 -10.87
C GLN A 108 1.90 -6.57 -11.85
N ALA A 109 3.06 -6.99 -11.35
CA ALA A 109 4.16 -7.47 -12.19
C ALA A 109 3.75 -8.73 -12.99
N ALA A 110 3.05 -9.67 -12.34
CA ALA A 110 2.54 -10.87 -12.99
C ALA A 110 1.49 -10.54 -14.07
N ALA A 111 0.54 -9.64 -13.78
CA ALA A 111 -0.47 -9.21 -14.74
C ALA A 111 0.17 -8.54 -15.98
N ASN A 112 1.18 -7.69 -15.76
CA ASN A 112 1.94 -7.08 -16.85
C ASN A 112 2.67 -8.15 -17.70
N ALA A 113 3.30 -9.14 -17.05
CA ALA A 113 3.99 -10.22 -17.74
C ALA A 113 3.02 -11.07 -18.59
N GLN A 114 1.83 -11.39 -18.06
CA GLN A 114 0.80 -12.11 -18.80
C GLN A 114 0.29 -11.32 -20.00
N GLN A 115 0.08 -10.01 -19.85
CA GLN A 115 -0.31 -9.14 -20.97
C GLN A 115 0.76 -9.11 -22.07
N MET A 116 2.05 -9.01 -21.69
CA MET A 116 3.14 -9.03 -22.65
C MET A 116 3.27 -10.40 -23.33
N ALA A 117 3.09 -11.50 -22.59
CA ALA A 117 3.05 -12.85 -23.15
C ALA A 117 1.92 -12.99 -24.19
N GLY A 118 0.71 -12.52 -23.87
CA GLY A 118 -0.42 -12.53 -24.82
C GLY A 118 -0.16 -11.69 -26.08
N ARG A 119 0.47 -10.52 -25.93
CA ARG A 119 0.88 -9.69 -27.09
C ARG A 119 1.94 -10.38 -27.94
N ASN A 120 2.91 -11.03 -27.31
CA ASN A 120 3.96 -11.76 -28.01
C ASN A 120 3.37 -12.94 -28.77
N GLN A 121 2.44 -13.68 -28.18
CA GLN A 121 1.74 -14.77 -28.85
C GLN A 121 0.97 -14.26 -30.08
N ALA A 122 0.17 -13.21 -29.94
CA ALA A 122 -0.54 -12.62 -31.08
C ALA A 122 0.41 -12.15 -32.20
N ARG A 123 1.60 -11.64 -31.84
CA ARG A 123 2.62 -11.27 -32.83
C ARG A 123 3.23 -12.49 -33.51
N LEU A 124 3.47 -13.57 -32.78
CA LEU A 124 3.97 -14.82 -33.36
C LEU A 124 2.93 -15.41 -34.33
N ASP A 125 1.66 -15.46 -33.95
CA ASP A 125 0.57 -15.93 -34.81
C ASP A 125 0.48 -15.10 -36.10
N GLY A 126 0.69 -13.78 -35.99
CA GLY A 126 0.74 -12.88 -37.14
C GLY A 126 1.95 -13.11 -38.05
N VAL A 127 3.13 -13.38 -37.48
CA VAL A 127 4.34 -13.72 -38.24
C VAL A 127 4.18 -15.07 -38.92
N GLU A 128 3.64 -16.06 -38.22
CA GLU A 128 3.35 -17.39 -38.77
C GLU A 128 2.36 -17.29 -39.93
N SER A 129 1.30 -16.50 -39.78
CA SER A 129 0.34 -16.23 -40.85
C SER A 129 1.00 -15.53 -42.04
N ALA A 130 1.86 -14.55 -41.81
CA ALA A 130 2.58 -13.86 -42.88
C ALA A 130 3.52 -14.82 -43.63
N LEU A 131 4.20 -15.71 -42.91
CA LEU A 131 5.08 -16.71 -43.49
C LEU A 131 4.29 -17.75 -44.31
N ALA A 132 3.17 -18.26 -43.76
CA ALA A 132 2.31 -19.21 -44.46
C ALA A 132 1.71 -18.64 -45.76
N ASN A 133 1.47 -17.32 -45.80
CA ASN A 133 0.95 -16.64 -46.98
C ASN A 133 2.04 -16.15 -47.96
N LEU A 134 3.32 -16.24 -47.61
CA LEU A 134 4.40 -15.71 -48.45
C LEU A 134 4.57 -16.50 -49.77
N ASP A 135 4.31 -17.81 -49.72
CA ASP A 135 4.48 -18.70 -50.88
C ASP A 135 3.18 -18.91 -51.67
N HIS A 136 2.08 -18.31 -51.22
CA HIS A 136 0.77 -18.48 -51.85
C HIS A 136 0.52 -17.37 -52.88
N TYR A 137 1.29 -17.40 -53.98
CA TYR A 137 1.02 -16.55 -55.13
C TYR A 137 -0.11 -17.13 -55.97
N THR A 138 -1.11 -16.30 -56.24
CA THR A 138 -2.17 -16.62 -57.21
C THR A 138 -1.98 -15.74 -58.43
N LEU A 139 -2.21 -16.31 -59.62
CA LEU A 139 -2.13 -15.55 -60.87
C LEU A 139 -3.25 -14.51 -60.89
N ALA A 140 -2.90 -13.24 -60.69
CA ALA A 140 -3.86 -12.14 -60.67
C ALA A 140 -4.28 -11.71 -62.09
N ALA A 141 -3.32 -11.69 -63.03
CA ALA A 141 -3.55 -11.34 -64.43
C ALA A 141 -2.39 -11.85 -65.30
N GLU A 142 -2.69 -12.24 -66.55
CA GLU A 142 -1.71 -12.49 -67.61
C GLU A 142 -2.10 -11.64 -68.83
N GLU A 143 -1.16 -10.86 -69.36
CA GLU A 143 -1.38 -10.03 -70.53
C GLU A 143 -0.24 -10.21 -71.54
N ARG A 144 -0.58 -10.29 -72.83
CA ARG A 144 0.41 -10.45 -73.91
C ARG A 144 0.59 -9.15 -74.68
N ILE A 145 1.80 -8.63 -74.66
CA ILE A 145 2.18 -7.41 -75.39
C ILE A 145 2.98 -7.78 -76.63
N LEU A 146 2.41 -7.48 -77.81
CA LEU A 146 3.08 -7.70 -79.08
C LEU A 146 3.95 -6.50 -79.47
N PHE A 147 5.11 -6.81 -80.04
CA PHE A 147 6.03 -5.84 -80.61
C PHE A 147 6.06 -5.98 -82.13
N GLY A 148 6.36 -4.86 -82.80
CA GLY A 148 6.60 -4.89 -84.24
C GLY A 148 7.84 -5.71 -84.60
N PHE A 149 7.94 -6.10 -85.89
CA PHE A 149 9.11 -6.77 -86.43
C PHE A 149 10.38 -5.97 -86.14
N ASP A 150 11.37 -6.65 -85.59
CA ASP A 150 12.69 -6.11 -85.22
C ASP A 150 12.65 -4.86 -84.31
N ARG A 151 11.57 -4.72 -83.51
CA ARG A 151 11.35 -3.56 -82.65
C ARG A 151 11.17 -3.97 -81.19
N TRP A 152 11.54 -3.03 -80.32
CA TRP A 152 11.33 -3.10 -78.86
C TRP A 152 10.61 -1.86 -78.32
N GLN A 153 10.20 -0.93 -79.19
CA GLN A 153 9.39 0.21 -78.79
C GLN A 153 7.94 -0.23 -78.60
N LEU A 154 7.36 0.13 -77.46
CA LEU A 154 5.94 -0.08 -77.19
C LEU A 154 5.08 0.78 -78.11
N SER A 155 4.07 0.16 -78.73
CA SER A 155 3.01 0.90 -79.44
C SER A 155 2.16 1.71 -78.46
N GLY A 156 1.44 2.72 -78.94
CA GLY A 156 0.51 3.49 -78.11
C GLY A 156 -0.56 2.59 -77.45
N GLU A 157 -1.02 1.58 -78.18
CA GLU A 157 -1.98 0.59 -77.70
C GLU A 157 -1.37 -0.30 -76.59
N ALA A 158 -0.11 -0.73 -76.74
CA ALA A 158 0.61 -1.50 -75.73
C ALA A 158 0.81 -0.69 -74.44
N LYS A 159 1.18 0.59 -74.56
CA LYS A 159 1.29 1.50 -73.40
C LYS A 159 -0.06 1.69 -72.71
N ALA A 160 -1.15 1.83 -73.47
CA ALA A 160 -2.49 1.95 -72.90
C ALA A 160 -2.92 0.68 -72.14
N ARG A 161 -2.60 -0.51 -72.65
CA ARG A 161 -2.82 -1.79 -71.95
C ARG A 161 -2.06 -1.86 -70.63
N ILE A 162 -0.75 -1.63 -70.66
CA ILE A 162 0.10 -1.64 -69.46
C ILE A 162 -0.39 -0.60 -68.44
N GLY A 163 -0.78 0.59 -68.91
CA GLY A 163 -1.31 1.66 -68.07
C GLY A 163 -2.60 1.28 -67.34
N ARG A 164 -3.50 0.51 -67.96
CA ARG A 164 -4.70 -0.01 -67.28
C ARG A 164 -4.36 -0.98 -66.16
N ILE A 165 -3.46 -1.92 -66.42
CA ILE A 165 -3.00 -2.87 -65.39
C ILE A 165 -2.35 -2.12 -64.23
N ALA A 166 -1.50 -1.14 -64.53
CA ALA A 166 -0.87 -0.32 -63.51
C ALA A 166 -1.89 0.50 -62.68
N ALA A 167 -2.93 1.04 -63.33
CA ALA A 167 -4.00 1.78 -62.66
C ALA A 167 -4.87 0.88 -61.77
N ASP A 168 -5.22 -0.32 -62.23
CA ASP A 168 -6.02 -1.28 -61.46
C ASP A 168 -5.29 -1.77 -60.20
N LEU A 169 -3.96 -1.76 -60.24
CA LEU A 169 -3.08 -2.16 -59.14
C LEU A 169 -2.66 -0.98 -58.25
N GLN A 170 -2.96 0.28 -58.63
CA GLN A 170 -2.69 1.43 -57.77
C GLN A 170 -3.41 1.28 -56.42
N GLY A 171 -2.66 1.49 -55.34
CA GLY A 171 -3.17 1.40 -53.97
C GLY A 171 -3.33 -0.03 -53.45
N LYS A 172 -3.00 -1.06 -54.23
CA LYS A 172 -2.94 -2.44 -53.78
C LYS A 172 -1.47 -2.86 -53.58
N SER A 173 -1.16 -3.49 -52.45
CA SER A 173 0.18 -4.00 -52.12
C SER A 173 0.23 -5.53 -52.16
N GLY A 174 1.41 -6.12 -52.39
CA GLY A 174 1.60 -7.57 -52.36
C GLY A 174 1.57 -8.27 -53.73
N TYR A 175 1.83 -7.55 -54.82
CA TYR A 175 1.98 -8.14 -56.15
C TYR A 175 3.45 -8.31 -56.51
N VAL A 176 3.75 -9.42 -57.19
CA VAL A 176 5.02 -9.64 -57.87
C VAL A 176 4.74 -9.68 -59.36
N PHE A 177 5.49 -8.89 -60.14
CA PHE A 177 5.39 -8.89 -61.60
C PHE A 177 6.49 -9.76 -62.18
N GLU A 178 6.09 -10.74 -62.97
CA GLU A 178 7.01 -11.50 -63.80
C GLU A 178 6.89 -11.01 -65.26
N ILE A 179 7.99 -10.51 -65.82
CA ILE A 179 8.02 -9.98 -67.19
C ILE A 179 8.99 -10.82 -68.00
N GLN A 180 8.46 -11.59 -68.95
CA GLN A 180 9.24 -12.43 -69.85
C GLN A 180 9.19 -11.88 -71.27
N GLY A 181 10.35 -11.73 -71.89
CA GLY A 181 10.48 -11.32 -73.29
C GLY A 181 10.67 -12.51 -74.20
N PHE A 182 9.96 -12.55 -75.32
CA PHE A 182 10.08 -13.61 -76.33
C PHE A 182 10.37 -13.03 -77.72
N THR A 183 10.96 -13.88 -78.57
CA THR A 183 11.15 -13.65 -80.02
C THR A 183 10.68 -14.89 -80.78
N ASP A 184 10.52 -14.76 -82.10
CA ASP A 184 10.41 -15.92 -82.97
C ASP A 184 11.77 -16.62 -83.16
N HIS A 185 11.77 -17.74 -83.90
CA HIS A 185 12.95 -18.57 -84.11
C HIS A 185 13.92 -18.05 -85.20
N THR A 186 13.60 -16.95 -85.86
CA THR A 186 14.32 -16.48 -87.05
C THR A 186 15.54 -15.67 -86.64
N GLY A 187 16.69 -15.93 -87.26
CA GLY A 187 17.93 -15.20 -87.00
C GLY A 187 18.82 -15.82 -85.91
N ALA A 188 19.85 -15.08 -85.49
CA ALA A 188 20.84 -15.58 -84.54
C ALA A 188 20.29 -15.61 -83.11
N SER A 189 20.56 -16.72 -82.38
CA SER A 189 20.12 -16.89 -80.98
C SER A 189 20.57 -15.75 -80.06
N ALA A 190 21.84 -15.32 -80.18
CA ALA A 190 22.37 -14.20 -79.40
C ALA A 190 21.62 -12.89 -79.64
N TYR A 191 21.22 -12.64 -80.90
CA TYR A 191 20.43 -11.47 -81.27
C TYR A 191 19.03 -11.51 -80.64
N ASN A 192 18.36 -12.66 -80.75
CA ASN A 192 17.03 -12.88 -80.21
C ASN A 192 17.00 -12.80 -78.66
N LEU A 193 18.06 -13.25 -77.98
CA LEU A 193 18.22 -13.07 -76.54
C LEU A 193 18.35 -11.60 -76.14
N GLU A 194 19.11 -10.81 -76.91
CA GLU A 194 19.24 -9.38 -76.64
C GLU A 194 17.93 -8.62 -76.93
N LEU A 195 17.26 -8.96 -78.03
CA LEU A 195 15.99 -8.37 -78.43
C LEU A 195 14.87 -8.66 -77.42
N SER A 196 14.74 -9.91 -76.96
CA SER A 196 13.79 -10.28 -75.91
C SER A 196 14.06 -9.52 -74.60
N ARG A 197 15.33 -9.38 -74.19
CA ARG A 197 15.71 -8.58 -73.00
C ARG A 197 15.33 -7.11 -73.16
N LYS A 198 15.58 -6.51 -74.32
CA LYS A 198 15.20 -5.12 -74.63
C LYS A 198 13.68 -4.92 -74.57
N ARG A 199 12.91 -5.88 -75.08
CA ARG A 199 11.43 -5.86 -75.02
C ARG A 199 10.91 -5.93 -73.59
N ALA A 200 11.45 -6.83 -72.77
CA ALA A 200 11.09 -6.91 -71.35
C ALA A 200 11.44 -5.61 -70.60
N GLN A 201 12.64 -5.05 -70.82
CA GLN A 201 13.05 -3.78 -70.23
C GLN A 201 12.18 -2.60 -70.67
N ALA A 202 11.65 -2.62 -71.90
CA ALA A 202 10.73 -1.59 -72.38
C ALA A 202 9.38 -1.60 -71.65
N VAL A 203 8.95 -2.74 -71.11
CA VAL A 203 7.73 -2.88 -70.29
C VAL A 203 7.95 -2.45 -68.84
N VAL A 204 9.17 -2.64 -68.32
CA VAL A 204 9.54 -2.26 -66.93
C VAL A 204 9.63 -0.74 -66.74
N ARG A 205 10.02 0.00 -67.79
CA ARG A 205 10.22 1.46 -67.74
C ARG A 205 8.93 2.23 -67.92
#